data_AF-A0A7W4VE87-F1
#
_entry.id   AF-A0A7W4VE87-F1
#
_cell.length_a   1.000
_cell.length_b   1.000
_cell.length_c   1.000
_cell.angle_alpha   90.00
_cell.angle_beta   90.00
_cell.angle_gamma   90.00
#
_symmetry.space_group_name_H-M   'P 1'
#
loop_
_entity.id
_entity.type
_entity.pdbx_description
1 polymer ?
#
loop_
_entity_poly.entity_id
_entity_poly.type
_entity_poly.pdbx_seq_one_letter_code
_entity_poly.pdbx_strand_id
1 'polypeptide(L)' 'MAPAGTPPAVVEKINADMITASRTEAAITAVRAGGSETGDLSTVQCRDFLRRETAMWAEAAKRAEVTPE' A
#
# COMPACT_ATOMS: atom_id res chain seq x y z
N MET A 1 1.21 -6.00 -3.32
CA MET A 1 2.39 -6.89 -3.22
C MET A 1 2.27 -7.97 -4.27
N ALA A 2 3.37 -8.39 -4.89
CA ALA A 2 3.38 -9.52 -5.82
C ALA A 2 3.62 -10.85 -5.06
N PRO A 3 3.34 -12.02 -5.67
CA PRO A 3 3.68 -13.31 -5.08
C PRO A 3 5.17 -13.40 -4.69
N ALA A 4 5.45 -14.17 -3.64
CA ALA A 4 6.82 -14.47 -3.23
C ALA A 4 7.61 -15.09 -4.39
N GLY A 5 8.83 -14.60 -4.62
CA GLY A 5 9.68 -15.06 -5.72
C GLY A 5 9.46 -14.34 -7.06
N THR A 6 8.53 -13.38 -7.14
CA THR A 6 8.42 -12.51 -8.32
C THR A 6 9.76 -11.79 -8.55
N PRO A 7 10.33 -11.80 -9.77
CA PRO A 7 11.62 -11.16 -10.03
C PRO A 7 11.61 -9.66 -9.66
N PRO A 8 12.65 -9.14 -9.00
CA PRO A 8 12.70 -7.74 -8.56
C PRO A 8 12.43 -6.74 -9.69
N ALA A 9 13.03 -6.96 -10.86
CA ALA A 9 12.86 -6.08 -12.03
C ALA A 9 11.39 -5.98 -12.50
N VAL A 10 10.60 -7.05 -12.36
CA VAL A 10 9.18 -7.03 -12.69
C VAL A 10 8.40 -6.17 -11.69
N VAL A 11 8.69 -6.34 -10.40
CA VAL A 11 8.06 -5.55 -9.33
C VAL A 11 8.39 -4.06 -9.46
N GLU A 12 9.65 -3.74 -9.75
CA GLU A 12 10.14 -2.37 -9.94
C GLU A 12 9.49 -1.70 -11.14
N LYS A 13 9.42 -2.40 -12.29
CA LYS A 13 8.74 -1.88 -13.48
C LYS A 13 7.28 -1.55 -13.19
N ILE A 14 6.54 -2.48 -12.59
CA ILE A 14 5.13 -2.27 -12.26
C ILE A 14 4.96 -1.09 -11.29
N ASN A 15 5.83 -0.95 -10.29
CA ASN A 15 5.75 0.18 -9.35
C ASN A 15 5.96 1.52 -10.06
N ALA A 16 6.94 1.61 -10.98
CA ALA A 16 7.19 2.82 -11.76
C ALA A 16 5.99 3.20 -12.66
N ASP A 17 5.40 2.20 -13.33
CA ASP A 17 4.21 2.40 -14.18
C ASP A 17 3.01 2.87 -13.34
N MET A 18 2.82 2.30 -12.15
CA MET A 18 1.75 2.69 -11.23
C MET A 18 1.91 4.12 -10.70
N ILE A 19 3.14 4.54 -10.34
CA ILE A 19 3.42 5.93 -9.91
C ILE A 19 3.11 6.91 -11.04
N THR A 20 3.41 6.53 -12.28
CA THR A 20 3.11 7.39 -13.45
C THR A 20 1.60 7.50 -13.65
N ALA A 21 0.88 6.37 -13.61
CA ALA A 21 -0.56 6.35 -13.79
C ALA A 21 -1.33 7.10 -12.69
N SER A 22 -0.88 7.00 -11.43
CA SER A 22 -1.54 7.64 -10.29
C SER A 22 -1.49 9.17 -10.30
N ARG A 23 -0.61 9.76 -11.11
CA ARG A 23 -0.46 11.22 -11.28
C ARG A 23 -1.39 11.79 -12.36
N THR A 24 -2.15 10.95 -13.06
CA THR A 24 -3.10 11.43 -14.07
C THR A 24 -4.34 12.05 -13.41
N GLU A 25 -4.86 13.13 -13.97
CA GLU A 25 -6.07 13.81 -13.47
C GLU A 25 -7.27 12.86 -13.36
N ALA A 26 -7.41 11.95 -14.33
CA ALA A 26 -8.46 10.94 -14.31
C ALA A 26 -8.32 9.99 -13.10
N ALA A 27 -7.11 9.52 -12.80
CA ALA A 27 -6.86 8.67 -11.64
C ALA A 27 -7.07 9.43 -10.31
N ILE A 28 -6.57 10.66 -10.21
CA ILE A 28 -6.74 11.50 -9.02
C ILE A 28 -8.23 11.74 -8.76
N THR A 29 -8.99 12.10 -9.79
CA THR A 29 -10.44 12.36 -9.67
C THR A 29 -11.19 11.11 -9.22
N ALA A 30 -10.90 9.96 -9.83
CA ALA A 30 -11.55 8.70 -9.48
C ALA A 30 -11.26 8.27 -8.03
N VAL A 31 -10.01 8.36 -7.59
CA VAL A 31 -9.60 8.02 -6.22
C VAL A 31 -10.25 8.95 -5.20
N ARG A 32 -10.26 10.26 -5.46
CA ARG A 32 -10.89 11.25 -4.58
C ARG A 32 -12.40 11.12 -4.52
N ALA A 33 -13.05 10.76 -5.63
CA ALA A 33 -14.50 10.50 -5.63
C ALA A 33 -14.89 9.35 -4.68
N GLY A 34 -13.97 8.41 -4.43
CA GLY A 34 -14.12 7.34 -3.44
C GLY A 34 -13.71 7.71 -2.01
N GLY A 35 -13.41 8.99 -1.72
CA GLY A 35 -12.95 9.44 -0.40
C GLY A 35 -11.53 8.99 -0.05
N SER A 36 -10.73 8.59 -1.05
CA SER A 36 -9.36 8.13 -0.88
C SER A 36 -8.36 9.18 -1.40
N GLU A 37 -7.09 8.99 -1.04
CA GLU A 37 -5.97 9.79 -1.52
C GLU A 37 -5.04 8.93 -2.39
N THR A 38 -4.38 9.56 -3.37
CA THR A 38 -3.36 8.90 -4.17
C THR A 38 -2.07 8.81 -3.37
N GLY A 39 -1.54 7.59 -3.21
CA GLY A 39 -0.21 7.36 -2.65
C GLY A 39 0.83 7.10 -3.74
N ASP A 40 2.07 7.50 -3.50
CA ASP A 40 3.21 7.28 -4.40
C ASP A 40 4.34 6.49 -3.74
N LEU A 41 3.99 5.58 -2.81
CA LEU A 41 4.96 4.76 -2.10
C LEU A 41 5.80 3.91 -3.07
N SER A 42 7.12 4.02 -2.94
CA SER A 42 8.05 3.04 -3.49
C SER A 42 7.81 1.65 -2.87
N THR A 43 8.36 0.61 -3.49
CA THR A 43 8.29 -0.77 -2.97
C THR A 43 8.86 -0.91 -1.54
N VAL A 44 9.91 -0.14 -1.21
CA VAL A 44 10.51 -0.10 0.13
C VAL A 44 9.59 0.60 1.12
N GLN A 45 9.07 1.79 0.77
CA GLN A 45 8.15 2.53 1.64
C GLN A 45 6.86 1.74 1.89
N CYS A 46 6.34 1.02 0.89
CA CYS A 46 5.19 0.14 1.05
C CYS A 46 5.47 -1.00 2.06
N ARG A 47 6.66 -1.61 2.00
CA ARG A 47 7.09 -2.65 2.95
C ARG A 47 7.20 -2.09 4.37
N ASP A 48 7.82 -0.92 4.53
CA ASP A 48 7.97 -0.29 5.85
C ASP A 48 6.64 0.15 6.43
N PHE A 49 5.74 0.68 5.60
CA PHE A 49 4.38 1.00 5.99
C PHE A 49 3.67 -0.24 6.52
N LEU A 50 3.67 -1.35 5.78
CA LEU A 50 3.02 -2.59 6.22
C LEU A 50 3.59 -3.10 7.53
N ARG A 51 4.93 -3.10 7.68
CA ARG A 51 5.59 -3.52 8.93
C ARG A 51 5.15 -2.65 10.12
N ARG A 52 5.08 -1.33 9.93
CA ARG A 52 4.66 -0.39 10.96
C ARG A 52 3.19 -0.59 11.32
N GLU A 53 2.31 -0.66 10.32
CA GLU A 53 0.88 -0.81 10.53
C GLU A 53 0.56 -2.14 11.22
N THR A 54 1.18 -3.25 10.79
CA THR A 54 0.99 -4.55 11.45
C THR A 54 1.36 -4.49 12.93
N ALA A 55 2.48 -3.84 13.29
CA ALA A 55 2.89 -3.73 14.68
C ALA A 55 1.93 -2.85 15.50
N MET A 56 1.53 -1.70 14.95
CA MET A 56 0.63 -0.75 15.61
C MET A 56 -0.75 -1.38 15.85
N TRP A 57 -1.33 -2.01 14.82
CA TRP A 57 -2.66 -2.60 14.91
C TRP A 57 -2.67 -3.87 15.77
N ALA A 58 -1.59 -4.66 15.78
CA ALA A 58 -1.48 -5.78 16.71
C ALA A 58 -1.52 -5.31 18.18
N GLU A 59 -0.84 -4.20 18.49
CA GLU A 59 -0.87 -3.61 19.83
C GLU A 59 -2.25 -3.03 20.17
N ALA A 60 -2.87 -2.32 19.23
CA ALA A 60 -4.22 -1.78 19.41
C ALA A 60 -5.25 -2.88 19.67
N ALA A 61 -5.21 -3.97 18.90
CA ALA A 61 -6.10 -5.12 19.07
C ALA A 61 -5.95 -5.78 20.44
N LYS A 62 -4.70 -5.97 20.91
CA LYS A 62 -4.42 -6.50 22.26
C LYS A 62 -5.02 -5.63 23.36
N ARG A 63 -4.86 -4.31 23.25
CA ARG A 63 -5.39 -3.36 24.24
C ARG A 63 -6.92 -3.29 24.24
N ALA A 64 -7.53 -3.49 23.08
CA ALA A 64 -8.97 -3.47 22.92
C ALA A 64 -9.63 -4.85 23.14
N GLU A 65 -8.85 -5.89 23.51
CA GLU A 65 -9.31 -7.26 23.69
C GLU A 65 -10.04 -7.83 22.45
N VAL A 66 -9.67 -7.38 21.26
CA VAL A 66 -10.23 -7.86 19.98
C VAL A 66 -9.53 -9.14 19.57
N THR A 67 -10.30 -10.22 19.39
CA THR A 67 -9.81 -11.52 18.91
C THR A 67 -10.49 -11.92 17.60
N PRO A 68 -9.86 -12.77 16.77
CA PRO A 68 -10.55 -13.43 15.66
C PRO A 68 -11.77 -14.23 16.15
N GLU A 69 -12.77 -14.36 15.29
CA GLU A 69 -13.94 -15.24 15.49
C GLU A 69 -13.60 -16.73 15.27
#